data_AF-A0A8H4BPV8-F1
#
_entry.id   AF-A0A8H4BPV8-F1
#
_cell.length_a   1.000
_cell.length_b   1.000
_cell.length_c   1.000
_cell.angle_alpha   90.00
_cell.angle_beta   90.00
_cell.angle_gamma   90.00
#
_symmetry.space_group_name_H-M   'P 1'
#
loop_
_entity.id
_entity.type
_entity.pdbx_description
1 polymer ?
#
loop_
_entity_poly.entity_id
_entity_poly.type
_entity_poly.pdbx_seq_one_letter_code
_entity_poly.pdbx_strand_id
1 'polypeptide(L)'
;MKFRLDPFPHVSEALLNSLLNARILIFSIVVAKVMLDRLYKYAVIVNPLGYDTDGEPMLDILEYQNPTSANEVFYALNSYGPKGRQAYLTYLLYDVVFVIARSAPVIVVCTWAYKKAPAAIRPGAWIPLLNMFADLFESFMLFGLIKAFPHRNHVAELIASYVIRFKWLTFQITLGVMFISLMVGIYYGFHGLLADSVVMERERQQKVAAREQVQDVLNRSAARRAAAGASERSEAVKKNS
;
A
#
# COMPACT_ATOMS: atom_id res chain seq x y z
N MET A 1 -8.40 26.99 -9.03
CA MET A 1 -7.66 25.87 -8.39
C MET A 1 -8.25 24.56 -8.88
N LYS A 2 -7.44 23.64 -9.43
CA LYS A 2 -7.92 22.28 -9.73
C LYS A 2 -8.03 21.52 -8.41
N PHE A 3 -9.24 21.11 -8.03
CA PHE A 3 -9.47 20.32 -6.82
C PHE A 3 -8.65 19.02 -6.87
N ARG A 4 -7.92 18.73 -5.78
CA ARG A 4 -7.14 17.51 -5.59
C ARG A 4 -7.36 17.00 -4.17
N LEU A 5 -7.61 15.70 -4.06
CA LEU A 5 -7.76 15.02 -2.78
C LEU A 5 -6.40 14.81 -2.07
N ASP A 6 -5.30 14.76 -2.82
CA ASP A 6 -3.94 14.69 -2.30
C ASP A 6 -3.37 16.10 -2.13
N PRO A 7 -3.17 16.58 -0.90
CA PRO A 7 -2.56 17.88 -0.62
C PRO A 7 -1.04 17.89 -0.88
N PHE A 8 -0.37 16.74 -0.94
CA PHE A 8 1.08 16.61 -1.07
C PHE A 8 1.51 15.62 -2.18
N PRO A 9 1.13 15.88 -3.45
CA PRO A 9 1.32 14.92 -4.55
C PRO A 9 2.79 14.54 -4.79
N HIS A 10 3.72 15.49 -4.63
CA HIS A 10 5.15 15.23 -4.80
C HIS A 10 5.71 14.30 -3.72
N VAL A 11 5.21 14.42 -2.48
CA VAL A 11 5.60 13.56 -1.37
C VAL A 11 5.05 12.15 -1.59
N SER A 12 3.77 12.04 -1.94
CA SER A 12 3.13 10.76 -2.26
C SER A 12 3.84 10.03 -3.39
N GLU A 13 4.23 10.74 -4.46
CA GLU A 13 4.94 10.15 -5.61
C GLU A 13 6.38 9.73 -5.25
N ALA A 14 7.12 10.57 -4.53
CA ALA A 14 8.47 10.23 -4.07
C ALA A 14 8.47 9.00 -3.15
N LEU A 15 7.52 8.95 -2.21
CA LEU A 15 7.35 7.80 -1.31
C LEU A 15 6.97 6.55 -2.09
N LEU A 16 6.00 6.63 -3.00
CA LEU A 16 5.61 5.49 -3.83
C LEU A 16 6.81 4.95 -4.62
N ASN A 17 7.57 5.81 -5.29
CA ASN A 17 8.70 5.40 -6.10
C ASN A 17 9.81 4.73 -5.25
N SER A 18 10.04 5.23 -4.03
CA SER A 18 10.98 4.62 -3.08
C SER A 18 10.50 3.25 -2.58
N LEU A 19 9.22 3.17 -2.17
CA LEU A 19 8.63 1.99 -1.55
C LEU A 19 8.24 0.88 -2.54
N LEU A 20 8.15 1.18 -3.84
CA LEU A 20 7.95 0.18 -4.89
C LEU A 20 9.16 -0.73 -5.12
N ASN A 21 10.31 -0.45 -4.50
CA ASN A 21 11.43 -1.37 -4.48
C ASN A 21 11.01 -2.67 -3.76
N ALA A 22 10.92 -3.77 -4.51
CA ALA A 22 10.49 -5.07 -4.00
C ALA A 22 11.27 -5.54 -2.76
N ARG A 23 12.57 -5.23 -2.68
CA ARG A 23 13.40 -5.58 -1.52
C ARG A 23 12.95 -4.84 -0.27
N ILE A 24 12.66 -3.54 -0.40
CA ILE A 24 12.17 -2.70 0.71
C ILE A 24 10.79 -3.18 1.16
N LEU A 25 9.90 -3.49 0.21
CA LEU A 25 8.54 -3.93 0.52
C LEU A 25 8.52 -5.28 1.24
N ILE A 26 9.24 -6.28 0.72
CA ILE A 26 9.36 -7.60 1.35
C ILE A 26 10.00 -7.47 2.73
N PHE A 27 11.09 -6.71 2.84
CA PHE A 27 11.75 -6.47 4.12
C PHE A 27 10.79 -5.84 5.14
N SER A 28 10.04 -4.81 4.73
CA SER A 28 9.07 -4.13 5.60
C SER A 28 7.95 -5.06 6.06
N ILE A 29 7.42 -5.91 5.17
CA ILE A 29 6.39 -6.90 5.53
C ILE A 29 6.95 -7.92 6.54
N VAL A 30 8.14 -8.47 6.29
CA VAL A 30 8.78 -9.45 7.19
C VAL A 30 9.06 -8.83 8.54
N VAL A 31 9.64 -7.62 8.59
CA VAL A 31 9.89 -6.89 9.83
C VAL A 31 8.58 -6.61 10.56
N ALA A 32 7.54 -6.14 9.87
CA ALA A 32 6.24 -5.89 10.49
C ALA A 32 5.67 -7.17 11.13
N LYS A 33 5.76 -8.33 10.45
CA LYS A 33 5.31 -9.60 11.03
C LYS A 33 6.12 -10.00 12.26
N VAL A 34 7.45 -9.94 12.17
CA VAL A 34 8.32 -10.29 13.31
C VAL A 34 8.07 -9.38 14.50
N MET A 35 7.90 -8.07 14.28
CA MET A 35 7.61 -7.12 15.35
C MET A 35 6.23 -7.38 15.95
N LEU A 36 5.21 -7.68 15.15
CA LEU A 36 3.89 -8.05 15.64
C LEU A 36 3.95 -9.25 16.61
N ASP A 37 4.71 -10.28 16.28
CA ASP A 37 4.89 -11.43 17.18
C ASP A 37 5.57 -11.04 18.50
N ARG A 38 6.50 -10.07 18.46
CA ARG A 38 7.08 -9.49 19.68
C ARG A 38 6.05 -8.68 20.46
N LEU A 39 5.20 -7.91 19.80
CA LEU A 39 4.15 -7.11 20.45
C LEU A 39 3.22 -7.99 21.27
N TYR A 40 2.66 -9.07 20.69
CA TYR A 40 1.83 -10.02 21.43
C TYR A 40 2.55 -10.62 22.63
N LYS A 41 3.81 -11.06 22.44
CA LYS A 41 4.60 -11.63 23.53
C LYS A 41 4.78 -10.65 24.69
N TYR A 42 5.08 -9.39 24.40
CA TYR A 42 5.29 -8.39 25.44
C TYR A 42 3.99 -7.86 26.03
N ALA A 43 2.90 -7.78 25.27
CA ALA A 43 1.58 -7.40 25.78
C ALA A 43 1.13 -8.31 26.92
N VAL A 44 1.32 -9.63 26.77
CA VAL A 44 1.05 -10.60 27.84
C VAL A 44 1.95 -10.41 29.06
N ILE A 45 3.19 -9.95 28.88
CA ILE A 45 4.08 -9.65 30.03
C ILE A 45 3.64 -8.36 30.73
N VAL A 46 3.14 -7.38 29.97
CA VAL A 46 2.58 -6.12 30.50
C VAL A 46 1.32 -6.41 31.32
N ASN A 47 0.41 -7.21 30.76
CA ASN A 47 -0.83 -7.63 31.40
C ASN A 47 -0.96 -9.16 31.33
N PRO A 48 -0.56 -9.88 32.41
CA PRO A 48 -0.65 -11.34 32.46
C PRO A 48 -2.07 -11.92 32.40
N LEU A 49 -3.10 -11.07 32.52
CA LEU A 49 -4.50 -11.46 32.36
C LEU A 49 -4.99 -11.32 30.92
N GLY A 50 -4.16 -10.83 30.00
CA GLY A 50 -4.48 -10.62 28.59
C GLY A 50 -4.52 -11.91 27.78
N TYR A 51 -5.39 -12.85 28.15
CA TYR A 51 -5.70 -14.06 27.39
C TYR A 51 -7.20 -14.09 27.08
N ASP A 52 -7.56 -14.62 25.92
CA ASP A 52 -8.97 -14.81 25.56
C ASP A 52 -9.57 -16.06 26.24
N THR A 53 -10.82 -16.38 25.92
CA THR A 53 -11.53 -17.55 26.45
C THR A 53 -10.91 -18.88 26.04
N ASP A 54 -10.14 -18.89 24.94
CA ASP A 54 -9.46 -20.07 24.42
C ASP A 54 -8.03 -20.18 24.94
N GLY A 55 -7.56 -19.21 25.73
CA GLY A 55 -6.23 -19.15 26.31
C GLY A 55 -5.17 -18.57 25.37
N GLU A 56 -5.59 -17.90 24.29
CA GLU A 56 -4.69 -17.27 23.34
C GLU A 56 -4.29 -15.85 23.78
N PRO A 57 -3.03 -15.43 23.56
CA PRO A 57 -2.54 -14.08 23.86
C PRO A 57 -3.38 -12.96 23.20
N MET A 58 -3.84 -12.01 24.01
CA MET A 58 -4.51 -10.80 23.55
C MET A 58 -3.62 -9.55 23.71
N LEU A 59 -3.86 -8.56 22.85
CA LEU A 59 -3.31 -7.21 23.00
C LEU A 59 -4.16 -6.42 24.01
N ASP A 60 -4.23 -6.88 25.26
CA ASP A 60 -4.94 -6.19 26.34
C ASP A 60 -4.00 -5.27 27.12
N ILE A 61 -3.64 -4.15 26.49
CA ILE A 61 -2.85 -3.07 27.09
C ILE A 61 -3.58 -1.73 26.89
N LEU A 62 -3.08 -0.69 27.58
CA LEU A 62 -3.73 0.62 27.71
C LEU A 62 -4.28 1.18 26.38
N GLU A 63 -3.51 1.04 25.31
CA GLU A 63 -3.85 1.56 23.98
C GLU A 63 -5.12 0.92 23.40
N TYR A 64 -5.36 -0.35 23.70
CA TYR A 64 -6.49 -1.14 23.21
C TYR A 64 -7.70 -1.06 24.14
N GLN A 65 -7.53 -0.50 25.34
CA GLN A 65 -8.62 -0.22 26.30
C GLN A 65 -9.38 1.07 25.97
N ASN A 66 -8.88 1.87 25.01
CA ASN A 66 -9.51 3.10 24.53
C ASN A 66 -9.87 4.10 25.66
N PRO A 67 -8.87 4.53 26.48
CA PRO A 67 -9.11 5.40 27.62
C PRO A 67 -9.69 6.75 27.20
N THR A 68 -10.62 7.25 28.00
CA THR A 68 -11.31 8.53 27.78
C THR A 68 -10.93 9.61 28.79
N SER A 69 -10.22 9.25 29.86
CA SER A 69 -9.84 10.15 30.94
C SER A 69 -8.39 9.97 31.40
N ALA A 70 -7.83 11.01 32.01
CA ALA A 70 -6.50 10.94 32.63
C ALA A 70 -6.42 9.88 33.74
N ASN A 71 -7.51 9.70 34.48
CA ASN A 71 -7.61 8.68 35.53
C ASN A 71 -7.47 7.27 34.94
N GLU A 72 -8.16 6.96 33.85
CA GLU A 72 -8.07 5.65 33.20
C GLU A 72 -6.63 5.35 32.76
N VAL A 73 -5.94 6.33 32.18
CA VAL A 73 -4.52 6.19 31.80
C VAL A 73 -3.65 5.88 33.03
N PHE A 74 -3.77 6.67 34.09
CA PHE A 74 -2.97 6.46 35.30
C PHE A 74 -3.27 5.11 35.96
N TYR A 75 -4.54 4.75 36.11
CA TYR A 75 -4.94 3.51 36.79
C TYR A 75 -4.55 2.26 35.99
N ALA A 76 -4.64 2.30 34.66
CA ALA A 76 -4.11 1.24 33.81
C ALA A 76 -2.60 1.07 34.00
N LEU A 77 -1.82 2.16 33.91
CA LEU A 77 -0.36 2.10 34.13
C LEU A 77 0.02 1.65 35.55
N ASN A 78 -0.79 2.02 36.54
CA ASN A 78 -0.61 1.58 37.92
C ASN A 78 -0.84 0.07 38.06
N SER A 79 -1.87 -0.48 37.38
CA SER A 79 -2.27 -1.88 37.44
C SER A 79 -1.21 -2.86 36.94
N TYR A 80 -0.38 -2.47 35.95
CA TYR A 80 0.66 -3.34 35.37
C TYR A 80 1.83 -3.64 36.32
N GLY A 81 1.94 -2.93 37.44
CA GLY A 81 3.06 -3.07 38.38
C GLY A 81 4.43 -2.71 37.75
N PRO A 82 5.53 -2.78 38.54
CA PRO A 82 6.85 -2.36 38.07
C PRO A 82 7.38 -3.20 36.89
N LYS A 83 7.18 -4.54 36.95
CA LYS A 83 7.63 -5.45 35.89
C LYS A 83 6.84 -5.24 34.59
N GLY A 84 5.51 -5.09 34.67
CA GLY A 84 4.68 -4.85 33.50
C GLY A 84 5.02 -3.51 32.84
N ARG A 85 5.23 -2.44 33.62
CA ARG A 85 5.70 -1.15 33.07
C ARG A 85 7.05 -1.23 32.38
N GLN A 86 8.01 -2.00 32.92
CA GLN A 86 9.30 -2.21 32.27
C GLN A 86 9.19 -3.01 30.97
N ALA A 87 8.34 -4.05 30.96
CA ALA A 87 8.00 -4.77 29.74
C ALA A 87 7.32 -3.86 28.71
N TYR A 88 6.48 -2.92 29.18
CA TYR A 88 5.79 -1.97 28.32
C TYR A 88 6.77 -1.04 27.61
N LEU A 89 7.82 -0.57 28.27
CA LEU A 89 8.88 0.20 27.59
C LEU A 89 9.54 -0.60 26.44
N THR A 90 9.66 -1.91 26.59
CA THR A 90 10.20 -2.78 25.54
C THR A 90 9.18 -3.02 24.43
N TYR A 91 7.91 -3.19 24.79
CA TYR A 91 6.79 -3.23 23.84
C TYR A 91 6.78 -1.99 22.94
N LEU A 92 6.87 -0.78 23.53
CA LEU A 92 6.84 0.48 22.78
C LEU A 92 7.98 0.59 21.76
N LEU A 93 9.16 0.04 22.06
CA LEU A 93 10.26 -0.01 21.09
C LEU A 93 9.91 -0.88 19.88
N TYR A 94 9.33 -2.06 20.12
CA TYR A 94 8.87 -2.93 19.04
C TYR A 94 7.71 -2.29 18.27
N ASP A 95 6.85 -1.51 18.94
CA ASP A 95 5.69 -0.87 18.32
C ASP A 95 6.12 0.21 17.35
N VAL A 96 7.10 1.04 17.71
CA VAL A 96 7.72 2.02 16.80
C VAL A 96 8.23 1.35 15.52
N VAL A 97 8.97 0.25 15.64
CA VAL A 97 9.51 -0.47 14.48
C VAL A 97 8.38 -1.11 13.66
N PHE A 98 7.39 -1.69 14.33
CA PHE A 98 6.19 -2.26 13.70
C PHE A 98 5.43 -1.20 12.90
N VAL A 99 5.16 -0.04 13.49
CA VAL A 99 4.42 1.07 12.88
C VAL A 99 5.13 1.60 11.64
N ILE A 100 6.45 1.77 11.69
CA ILE A 100 7.22 2.19 10.52
C ILE A 100 7.16 1.12 9.42
N ALA A 101 7.40 -0.14 9.79
CA ALA A 101 7.45 -1.25 8.84
C ALA A 101 6.07 -1.53 8.19
N ARG A 102 4.97 -1.49 8.96
CA ARG A 102 3.61 -1.71 8.45
C ARG A 102 3.11 -0.55 7.58
N SER A 103 3.62 0.66 7.79
CA SER A 103 3.16 1.83 7.04
C SER A 103 3.63 1.78 5.58
N ALA A 104 4.78 1.17 5.30
CA ALA A 104 5.30 1.01 3.94
C ALA A 104 4.33 0.29 2.98
N PRO A 105 3.88 -0.96 3.25
CA PRO A 105 2.92 -1.63 2.37
C PRO A 105 1.56 -0.92 2.31
N VAL A 106 1.10 -0.32 3.41
CA VAL A 106 -0.15 0.45 3.42
C VAL A 106 -0.07 1.67 2.50
N ILE A 107 1.02 2.45 2.56
CA ILE A 107 1.25 3.58 1.66
C ILE A 107 1.28 3.13 0.19
N VAL A 108 1.95 2.01 -0.10
CA VAL A 108 2.02 1.46 -1.46
C VAL A 108 0.63 1.10 -1.95
N VAL A 109 -0.17 0.35 -1.19
CA VAL A 109 -1.54 -0.02 -1.57
C VAL A 109 -2.40 1.23 -1.81
N CYS A 110 -2.39 2.18 -0.87
CA CYS A 110 -3.21 3.38 -0.94
C CYS A 110 -2.82 4.33 -2.09
N THR A 111 -1.56 4.32 -2.52
CA THR A 111 -1.08 5.24 -3.56
C THR A 111 -1.03 4.58 -4.94
N TRP A 112 -0.56 3.33 -5.02
CA TRP A 112 -0.39 2.60 -6.28
C TRP A 112 -1.72 2.28 -6.97
N ALA A 113 -2.75 1.93 -6.19
CA ALA A 113 -4.06 1.58 -6.74
C ALA A 113 -4.69 2.71 -7.58
N TYR A 114 -4.33 3.97 -7.27
CA TYR A 114 -4.84 5.15 -7.97
C TYR A 114 -3.95 5.63 -9.12
N LYS A 115 -2.89 4.89 -9.49
CA LYS A 115 -1.93 5.34 -10.53
C LYS A 115 -2.62 5.62 -11.89
N LYS A 116 -3.64 4.82 -12.24
CA LYS A 116 -4.46 4.99 -13.45
C LYS A 116 -5.68 5.90 -13.26
N ALA A 117 -6.02 6.28 -12.02
CA ALA A 117 -7.16 7.11 -11.71
C ALA A 117 -6.91 8.61 -12.01
N PRO A 118 -7.93 9.44 -12.27
CA PRO A 118 -7.78 10.88 -12.39
C PRO A 118 -7.19 11.53 -11.13
N ALA A 119 -6.40 12.61 -11.30
CA ALA A 119 -5.74 13.28 -10.18
C ALA A 119 -6.70 13.83 -9.11
N ALA A 120 -7.95 14.14 -9.48
CA ALA A 120 -8.95 14.70 -8.56
C ALA A 120 -9.36 13.72 -7.44
N ILE A 121 -9.33 12.41 -7.71
CA ILE A 121 -9.74 11.36 -6.76
C ILE A 121 -8.54 10.65 -6.09
N ARG A 122 -7.34 11.19 -6.32
CA ARG A 122 -6.04 10.90 -5.71
C ARG A 122 -5.99 11.00 -4.17
N PRO A 123 -6.16 10.00 -3.28
CA PRO A 123 -6.06 10.29 -1.85
C PRO A 123 -4.62 10.57 -1.41
N GLY A 124 -3.62 9.98 -2.08
CA GLY A 124 -2.20 10.14 -1.74
C GLY A 124 -1.79 9.34 -0.50
N ALA A 125 -0.60 9.63 0.01
CA ALA A 125 -0.01 8.93 1.15
C ALA A 125 -0.31 9.60 2.51
N TRP A 126 -0.93 10.79 2.53
CA TRP A 126 -1.03 11.61 3.74
C TRP A 126 -1.88 10.99 4.85
N ILE A 127 -2.94 10.23 4.53
CA ILE A 127 -3.77 9.55 5.55
C ILE A 127 -2.97 8.44 6.26
N PRO A 128 -2.35 7.47 5.54
CA PRO A 128 -1.46 6.50 6.18
C PRO A 128 -0.31 7.15 6.97
N LEU A 129 0.28 8.23 6.46
CA LEU A 129 1.32 8.96 7.17
C LEU A 129 0.81 9.61 8.45
N LEU A 130 -0.36 10.27 8.42
CA LEU A 130 -0.99 10.86 9.59
C LEU A 130 -1.24 9.79 10.66
N ASN A 131 -1.72 8.61 10.26
CA ASN A 131 -1.88 7.51 11.17
C ASN A 131 -0.54 7.07 11.78
N MET A 132 0.49 6.87 10.94
CA MET A 132 1.84 6.52 11.41
C MET A 132 2.37 7.54 12.42
N PHE A 133 2.19 8.85 12.15
CA PHE A 133 2.60 9.90 13.09
C PHE A 133 1.81 9.88 14.39
N ALA A 134 0.50 9.60 14.34
CA ALA A 134 -0.33 9.47 15.54
C ALA A 134 0.13 8.29 16.41
N ASP A 135 0.43 7.14 15.81
CA ASP A 135 0.98 5.97 16.50
C ASP A 135 2.35 6.25 17.14
N LEU A 136 3.27 6.89 16.39
CA LEU A 136 4.59 7.23 16.93
C LEU A 136 4.51 8.24 18.07
N PHE A 137 3.61 9.22 17.96
CA PHE A 137 3.39 10.22 19.01
C PHE A 137 2.77 9.60 20.26
N GLU A 138 1.86 8.65 20.08
CA GLU A 138 1.28 7.87 21.16
C GLU A 138 2.35 7.07 21.92
N SER A 139 3.18 6.30 21.20
CA SER A 139 4.31 5.58 21.77
C SER A 139 5.27 6.50 22.55
N PHE A 140 5.54 7.70 22.03
CA PHE A 140 6.36 8.70 22.71
C PHE A 140 5.71 9.21 24.01
N MET A 141 4.43 9.54 23.97
CA MET A 141 3.67 10.00 25.15
C MET A 141 3.65 8.92 26.24
N LEU A 142 3.38 7.67 25.88
CA LEU A 142 3.35 6.54 26.81
C LEU A 142 4.74 6.25 27.40
N PHE A 143 5.80 6.34 26.59
CA PHE A 143 7.17 6.24 27.08
C PHE A 143 7.45 7.28 28.18
N GLY A 144 7.08 8.54 27.93
CA GLY A 144 7.24 9.64 28.90
C GLY A 144 6.47 9.39 30.19
N LEU A 145 5.19 8.99 30.10
CA LEU A 145 4.35 8.69 31.26
C LEU A 145 4.88 7.52 32.09
N ILE A 146 5.32 6.44 31.43
CA ILE A 146 5.88 5.27 32.13
C ILE A 146 7.21 5.62 32.81
N LYS A 147 8.06 6.46 32.20
CA LYS A 147 9.33 6.92 32.79
C LYS A 147 9.13 7.86 33.97
N ALA A 148 8.07 8.68 33.95
CA ALA A 148 7.73 9.56 35.05
C ALA A 148 7.03 8.82 36.21
N PHE A 149 6.51 7.61 35.99
CA PHE A 149 5.75 6.87 36.99
C PHE A 149 6.57 6.59 38.28
N PRO A 150 5.99 6.76 39.49
CA PRO A 150 4.59 7.03 39.81
C PRO A 150 4.21 8.52 39.88
N HIS A 151 5.08 9.43 39.46
CA HIS A 151 4.74 10.85 39.45
C HIS A 151 3.60 11.11 38.47
N ARG A 152 2.50 11.63 39.01
CA ARG A 152 1.28 11.87 38.25
C ARG A 152 1.37 13.19 37.49
N ASN A 153 1.05 13.16 36.20
CA ASN A 153 0.90 14.37 35.39
C ASN A 153 -0.43 14.31 34.65
N HIS A 154 -1.46 14.87 35.28
CA HIS A 154 -2.83 14.84 34.77
C HIS A 154 -2.97 15.40 33.36
N VAL A 155 -2.21 16.46 33.02
CA VAL A 155 -2.26 17.07 31.69
C VAL A 155 -1.68 16.10 30.64
N ALA A 156 -0.51 15.53 30.92
CA ALA A 156 0.11 14.56 30.02
C ALA A 156 -0.73 13.28 29.86
N GLU A 157 -1.34 12.79 30.95
CA GLU A 157 -2.28 11.66 30.95
C GLU A 157 -3.51 11.95 30.08
N LEU A 158 -4.09 13.16 30.21
CA LEU A 158 -5.24 13.57 29.40
C LEU A 158 -4.88 13.67 27.91
N ILE A 159 -3.73 14.28 27.59
CA ILE A 159 -3.24 14.36 26.21
C ILE A 159 -3.03 12.95 25.65
N ALA A 160 -2.42 12.04 26.40
CA ALA A 160 -2.22 10.66 25.96
C ALA A 160 -3.55 9.97 25.64
N SER A 161 -4.59 10.16 26.46
CA SER A 161 -5.92 9.59 26.18
C SER A 161 -6.50 10.10 24.84
N TYR A 162 -6.37 11.40 24.55
CA TYR A 162 -6.81 11.96 23.27
C TYR A 162 -5.99 11.45 22.10
N VAL A 163 -4.67 11.30 22.27
CA VAL A 163 -3.77 10.79 21.25
C VAL A 163 -4.10 9.34 20.92
N ILE A 164 -4.35 8.48 21.92
CA ILE A 164 -4.78 7.08 21.70
C ILE A 164 -6.09 7.04 20.90
N ARG A 165 -7.07 7.86 21.26
CA ARG A 165 -8.34 7.94 20.52
C ARG A 165 -8.17 8.45 19.09
N PHE A 166 -7.33 9.47 18.92
CA PHE A 166 -7.02 10.03 17.61
C PHE A 166 -6.33 9.01 16.70
N LYS A 167 -5.36 8.24 17.23
CA LYS A 167 -4.72 7.10 16.57
C LYS A 167 -5.76 6.09 16.08
N TRP A 168 -6.70 5.68 16.92
CA TRP A 168 -7.75 4.73 16.52
C TRP A 168 -8.66 5.28 15.42
N LEU A 169 -9.03 6.56 15.51
CA LEU A 169 -9.80 7.23 14.48
C LEU A 169 -9.03 7.26 13.14
N THR A 170 -7.76 7.67 13.15
CA THR A 170 -6.93 7.69 11.94
C THR A 170 -6.70 6.29 11.38
N PHE A 171 -6.64 5.27 12.25
CA PHE A 171 -6.47 3.88 11.85
C PHE A 171 -7.71 3.37 11.11
N GLN A 172 -8.91 3.62 11.64
CA GLN A 172 -10.18 3.29 10.98
C GLN A 172 -10.32 3.99 9.63
N ILE A 173 -9.96 5.27 9.55
CA ILE A 173 -9.96 6.02 8.28
C ILE A 173 -8.95 5.40 7.30
N THR A 174 -7.75 5.04 7.77
CA THR A 174 -6.71 4.40 6.94
C THR A 174 -7.18 3.05 6.40
N LEU A 175 -7.83 2.22 7.22
CA LEU A 175 -8.44 0.97 6.76
C LEU A 175 -9.52 1.22 5.70
N GLY A 176 -10.40 2.20 5.93
CA GLY A 176 -11.41 2.60 4.95
C GLY A 176 -10.78 3.00 3.61
N VAL A 177 -9.76 3.86 3.64
CA VAL A 177 -9.02 4.26 2.44
C VAL A 177 -8.34 3.06 1.78
N MET A 178 -7.75 2.15 2.55
CA MET A 178 -7.12 0.94 2.01
C MET A 178 -8.13 0.06 1.28
N PHE A 179 -9.32 -0.18 1.84
CA PHE A 179 -10.37 -0.95 1.18
C PHE A 179 -10.88 -0.27 -0.10
N ILE A 180 -11.11 1.04 -0.06
CA ILE A 180 -11.49 1.81 -1.25
C ILE A 180 -10.37 1.74 -2.30
N SER A 181 -9.10 1.83 -1.88
CA SER A 181 -7.95 1.71 -2.77
C SER A 181 -7.91 0.35 -3.46
N LEU A 182 -8.14 -0.75 -2.74
CA LEU A 182 -8.22 -2.08 -3.34
C LEU A 182 -9.32 -2.16 -4.40
N MET A 183 -10.52 -1.62 -4.12
CA MET A 183 -11.62 -1.59 -5.09
C MET A 183 -11.29 -0.74 -6.33
N VAL A 184 -10.66 0.41 -6.14
CA VAL A 184 -10.20 1.28 -7.23
C VAL A 184 -9.13 0.59 -8.06
N GLY A 185 -8.16 -0.06 -7.42
CA GLY A 185 -7.10 -0.81 -8.10
C GLY A 185 -7.66 -1.95 -8.94
N ILE A 186 -8.66 -2.67 -8.43
CA ILE A 186 -9.42 -3.68 -9.18
C ILE A 186 -10.13 -3.04 -10.37
N TYR A 187 -10.93 -1.99 -10.14
CA TYR A 187 -11.72 -1.34 -11.19
C TYR A 187 -10.85 -0.80 -12.34
N TYR A 188 -9.85 0.04 -12.04
CA TYR A 188 -8.96 0.60 -13.07
C TYR A 188 -7.95 -0.41 -13.61
N GLY A 189 -7.61 -1.44 -12.83
CA GLY A 189 -6.79 -2.56 -13.27
C GLY A 189 -7.49 -3.35 -14.37
N PHE A 190 -8.72 -3.79 -14.11
CA PHE A 190 -9.56 -4.51 -15.08
C PHE A 190 -9.84 -3.67 -16.32
N HIS A 191 -10.28 -2.41 -16.16
CA HIS A 191 -10.51 -1.54 -17.31
C HIS A 191 -9.25 -1.25 -18.11
N GLY A 192 -8.10 -1.13 -17.45
CA GLY A 192 -6.81 -1.01 -18.12
C GLY A 192 -6.48 -2.25 -18.94
N LEU A 193 -6.61 -3.44 -18.36
CA LEU A 193 -6.36 -4.70 -19.07
C LEU A 193 -7.31 -4.89 -20.26
N LEU A 194 -8.58 -4.51 -20.13
CA LEU A 194 -9.54 -4.52 -21.23
C LEU A 194 -9.14 -3.55 -22.35
N ALA A 195 -8.78 -2.31 -22.00
CA ALA A 195 -8.31 -1.34 -22.98
C ALA A 195 -7.04 -1.83 -23.71
N ASP A 196 -6.07 -2.36 -22.97
CA ASP A 196 -4.83 -2.89 -23.51
C ASP A 196 -5.10 -4.12 -24.42
N SER A 197 -6.07 -4.97 -24.07
CA SER A 197 -6.48 -6.11 -24.90
C SER A 197 -7.12 -5.70 -26.24
N VAL A 198 -7.94 -4.63 -26.24
CA VAL A 198 -8.55 -4.09 -27.46
C VAL A 198 -7.50 -3.46 -28.38
N VAL A 199 -6.53 -2.75 -27.81
CA VAL A 199 -5.42 -2.16 -28.57
C VAL A 199 -4.55 -3.27 -29.18
N MET A 200 -4.21 -4.30 -28.41
CA MET A 200 -3.43 -5.43 -28.92
C MET A 200 -4.15 -6.18 -30.05
N GLU A 201 -5.47 -6.37 -29.95
CA GLU A 201 -6.24 -7.00 -31.02
C GLU A 201 -6.26 -6.14 -32.29
N ARG A 202 -6.39 -4.82 -32.14
CA ARG A 202 -6.32 -3.88 -33.28
C ARG A 202 -4.94 -3.88 -33.95
N GLU A 203 -3.85 -3.89 -33.16
CA GLU A 203 -2.49 -4.00 -33.69
C GLU A 203 -2.24 -5.34 -34.38
N ARG A 204 -2.80 -6.43 -33.83
CA ARG A 204 -2.72 -7.76 -34.44
C ARG A 204 -3.42 -7.77 -35.79
N GLN A 205 -4.63 -7.21 -35.90
CA GLN A 205 -5.36 -7.08 -37.16
C GLN A 205 -4.60 -6.24 -38.19
N GLN A 206 -4.00 -5.12 -37.76
CA GLN A 206 -3.18 -4.29 -38.64
C GLN A 206 -1.94 -5.03 -39.17
N LYS A 207 -1.26 -5.81 -38.31
CA LYS A 207 -0.11 -6.63 -38.73
C LYS A 207 -0.51 -7.72 -39.73
N VAL A 208 -1.67 -8.35 -39.55
CA VAL A 208 -2.19 -9.36 -40.49
C VAL A 208 -2.52 -8.70 -41.84
N ALA A 209 -3.27 -7.59 -41.83
CA ALA A 209 -3.60 -6.84 -43.04
C ALA A 209 -2.35 -6.35 -43.80
N ALA A 210 -1.31 -5.89 -43.08
CA ALA A 210 -0.04 -5.49 -43.69
C ALA A 210 0.69 -6.68 -44.35
N ARG A 211 0.66 -7.86 -43.72
CA ARG A 211 1.24 -9.09 -44.32
C ARG A 211 0.50 -9.51 -45.58
N GLU A 212 -0.83 -9.44 -45.57
CA GLU A 212 -1.66 -9.74 -46.74
C GLU A 212 -1.39 -8.77 -47.89
N GLN A 213 -1.25 -7.47 -47.61
CA GLN A 213 -0.87 -6.47 -48.61
C GLN A 213 0.50 -6.75 -49.23
N VAL A 214 1.51 -7.07 -48.41
CA VAL A 214 2.85 -7.43 -48.92
C VAL A 214 2.77 -8.69 -49.79
N GLN A 215 2.04 -9.71 -49.36
CA GLN A 215 1.88 -10.94 -50.13
C GLN A 215 1.16 -10.70 -51.46
N ASP A 216 0.12 -9.86 -51.48
CA ASP A 216 -0.59 -9.50 -52.71
C ASP A 216 0.32 -8.72 -53.68
N VAL A 217 1.12 -7.77 -53.19
CA VAL A 217 2.11 -7.05 -54.01
C VAL A 217 3.15 -8.02 -54.59
N LEU A 218 3.66 -8.95 -53.78
CA LEU A 218 4.60 -9.97 -54.25
C LEU A 218 3.98 -10.87 -55.32
N ASN A 219 2.76 -11.36 -55.10
CA ASN A 219 2.03 -12.20 -56.04
C ASN A 219 1.76 -11.47 -57.37
N ARG A 220 1.31 -10.20 -57.31
CA ARG A 220 1.13 -9.35 -58.50
C ARG A 220 2.44 -9.11 -59.25
N SER A 221 3.54 -8.89 -58.52
CA SER A 221 4.87 -8.72 -59.14
C SER A 221 5.36 -9.99 -59.82
N ALA A 222 5.08 -11.16 -59.25
CA ALA A 222 5.42 -12.46 -59.82
C ALA A 222 4.57 -12.75 -61.07
N ALA A 223 3.26 -12.48 -61.00
CA ALA A 223 2.35 -12.62 -62.14
C ALA A 223 2.74 -11.71 -63.32
N ARG A 224 3.13 -10.45 -63.05
CA ARG A 224 3.64 -9.53 -64.09
C ARG A 224 4.92 -10.04 -64.73
N ARG A 225 5.86 -10.58 -63.94
CA ARG A 225 7.10 -11.19 -64.46
C ARG A 225 6.82 -12.42 -65.32
N ALA A 226 5.90 -13.28 -64.90
CA ALA A 226 5.48 -14.44 -65.68
C ALA A 226 4.81 -14.04 -67.01
N ALA A 227 3.96 -13.01 -67.00
CA ALA A 227 3.32 -12.49 -68.20
C ALA A 227 4.32 -11.83 -69.17
N ALA A 228 5.29 -11.07 -68.66
CA ALA A 228 6.35 -10.48 -69.47
C ALA A 228 7.23 -11.56 -70.15
N GLY A 229 7.62 -12.61 -69.40
CA GLY A 229 8.38 -13.73 -69.96
C GLY A 229 7.59 -14.58 -70.96
N ALA A 230 6.26 -14.65 -70.84
CA ALA A 230 5.40 -15.30 -71.84
C ALA A 230 5.27 -14.45 -73.13
N SER A 231 5.25 -13.12 -73.01
CA SER A 231 5.23 -12.20 -74.16
C SER A 231 6.53 -12.25 -74.96
N GLU A 232 7.69 -12.28 -74.30
CA GLU A 232 9.00 -12.42 -74.98
C GLU A 232 9.14 -13.75 -75.73
N ARG A 233 8.63 -14.85 -75.17
CA ARG A 233 8.60 -16.15 -75.87
C ARG A 233 7.68 -16.13 -77.10
N SER A 234 6.55 -15.43 -77.03
CA SER A 234 5.64 -15.31 -78.18
C SER A 234 6.20 -14.45 -79.30
N GLU A 235 6.99 -13.41 -78.99
CA GLU A 235 7.67 -12.59 -80.01
C GLU A 235 8.89 -13.29 -80.63
N ALA A 236 9.64 -14.07 -79.84
CA ALA A 236 10.75 -14.86 -80.36
C ALA A 236 10.31 -15.96 -81.34
N VAL A 237 9.12 -16.55 -81.14
CA VAL A 237 8.56 -17.56 -82.07
C VAL A 237 8.08 -16.92 -83.38
N LYS A 238 7.56 -15.68 -83.36
CA LYS A 238 7.13 -14.96 -84.57
C LYS A 238 8.28 -14.42 -85.43
N LYS A 239 9.48 -14.22 -84.87
CA LYS A 239 10.67 -13.80 -85.63
C LYS A 239 11.40 -14.94 -86.34
N ASN A 240 11.07 -16.19 -86.01
CA ASN A 240 11.65 -17.40 -86.61
C ASN A 240 10.68 -18.15 -87.55
N SER A 241 9.58 -17.51 -87.94
CA SER A 241 8.61 -17.96 -88.97
C SER A 241 8.59 -16.99 -90.13
#